data_AF-A0A1F2XS30-F1
#
_entry.id   AF-A0A1F2XS30-F1
#
_cell.length_a   1.000
_cell.length_b   1.000
_cell.length_c   1.000
_cell.angle_alpha   90.00
_cell.angle_beta   90.00
_cell.angle_gamma   90.00
#
_symmetry.space_group_name_H-M   'P 1'
#
loop_
_entity.id
_entity.type
_entity.pdbx_description
1 polymer ?
#
loop_
_entity_poly.entity_id
_entity_poly.type
_entity_poly.pdbx_seq_one_letter_code
_entity_poly.pdbx_strand_id
1 'polypeptide(L)'
;MTQVSLVPILLWVAALLCAGIAIWREPRPILRGFVIDRLLRYLFLFPLGLQGLWAFLGHVFFPERSAAAIGWATSPFQYEVGVANLGLGLASLYAAFRGFEARLAVGIAAACFLIGAGIGHIRDIVVQGNLAPGNAGPIMVTDFLTPIAILVLLVLASGKLRPKSAATLALEAELEVARKAMRDYRDALSELGKR
;
A
#
# COMPACT_ATOMS: atom_id res chain seq x y z
N MET A 1 17.71 1.91 -22.63
CA MET A 1 16.41 2.10 -21.93
C MET A 1 16.48 3.39 -21.13
N THR A 2 15.44 4.22 -21.18
CA THR A 2 15.36 5.49 -20.43
C THR A 2 15.14 5.24 -18.95
N GLN A 3 15.56 6.17 -18.07
CA GLN A 3 15.42 6.03 -16.61
C GLN A 3 13.97 5.78 -16.19
N VAL A 4 13.00 6.44 -16.84
CA VAL A 4 11.55 6.24 -16.61
C VAL A 4 11.05 4.81 -16.84
N SER A 5 11.78 4.01 -17.63
CA SER A 5 11.45 2.59 -17.83
C SER A 5 12.19 1.69 -16.85
N LEU A 6 13.42 2.03 -16.48
CA LEU A 6 14.26 1.18 -15.62
C LEU A 6 13.91 1.32 -14.13
N VAL A 7 13.73 2.55 -13.64
CA VAL A 7 13.55 2.81 -12.21
C VAL A 7 12.35 2.04 -11.63
N PRO A 8 11.15 2.07 -12.23
CA PRO A 8 10.02 1.33 -11.68
C PRO A 8 10.26 -0.18 -11.62
N ILE A 9 10.86 -0.74 -12.67
CA ILE A 9 11.19 -2.17 -12.74
C ILE A 9 12.20 -2.54 -11.66
N LEU A 10 13.29 -1.77 -11.53
CA LEU A 10 14.35 -2.04 -10.57
C LEU A 10 13.85 -1.95 -9.13
N LEU A 11 12.96 -1.00 -8.82
CA LEU A 11 12.37 -0.86 -7.49
C LEU A 11 11.41 -2.01 -7.16
N TRP A 12 10.63 -2.49 -8.14
CA TRP A 12 9.83 -3.70 -7.97
C TRP A 12 10.68 -4.95 -7.75
N VAL A 13 11.73 -5.13 -8.56
CA VAL A 13 12.68 -6.23 -8.39
C VAL A 13 13.34 -6.15 -7.02
N ALA A 14 13.81 -4.98 -6.58
CA ALA A 14 14.38 -4.78 -5.26
C ALA A 14 13.38 -5.13 -4.14
N ALA A 15 12.11 -4.75 -4.28
CA ALA A 15 11.06 -5.09 -3.32
C ALA A 15 10.91 -6.60 -3.14
N LEU A 16 10.78 -7.33 -4.26
CA LEU A 16 10.60 -8.78 -4.25
C LEU A 16 11.84 -9.52 -3.77
N LEU A 17 13.04 -9.05 -4.16
CA LEU A 17 14.31 -9.63 -3.69
C LEU A 17 14.48 -9.44 -2.18
N CYS A 18 14.28 -8.24 -1.66
CA CYS A 18 14.39 -7.98 -0.23
C CYS A 18 13.33 -8.74 0.58
N ALA A 19 12.09 -8.82 0.09
CA ALA A 19 11.06 -9.64 0.70
C ALA A 19 11.43 -11.13 0.70
N GLY A 20 11.91 -11.65 -0.43
CA GLY A 20 12.35 -13.03 -0.59
C GLY A 20 13.51 -13.38 0.34
N ILE A 21 14.52 -12.51 0.44
CA ILE A 21 15.65 -12.67 1.38
C ILE A 21 15.17 -12.66 2.83
N ALA A 22 14.28 -11.73 3.19
CA ALA A 22 13.74 -11.67 4.56
C ALA A 22 12.92 -12.91 4.91
N ILE A 23 12.12 -13.43 3.98
CA ILE A 23 11.34 -14.66 4.15
C ILE A 23 12.26 -15.89 4.24
N TRP A 24 13.30 -15.96 3.41
CA TRP A 24 14.24 -17.08 3.39
C TRP A 24 15.07 -17.20 4.66
N ARG A 25 15.40 -16.06 5.29
CA ARG A 25 16.15 -16.00 6.55
C ARG A 25 15.32 -16.31 7.80
N GLU A 26 14.00 -16.38 7.68
CA GLU A 26 13.12 -16.61 8.81
C GLU A 26 13.17 -18.09 9.27
N PRO A 27 13.29 -18.37 10.58
CA PRO A 27 13.22 -19.72 11.12
C PRO A 27 11.90 -20.43 10.75
N ARG A 28 11.98 -21.73 10.49
CA ARG A 28 10.81 -22.55 10.16
C ARG A 28 10.03 -22.93 11.43
N PRO A 29 8.69 -23.00 11.38
CA PRO A 29 7.81 -22.78 10.23
C PRO A 29 7.50 -21.30 9.98
N ILE A 30 7.44 -20.90 8.70
CA ILE A 30 7.13 -19.52 8.31
C ILE A 30 5.62 -19.30 8.34
N LEU A 31 5.18 -18.30 9.10
CA LEU A 31 3.76 -17.93 9.19
C LEU A 31 3.33 -17.11 7.97
N ARG A 32 2.11 -17.38 7.46
CA ARG A 32 1.51 -16.60 6.36
C ARG A 32 1.49 -15.09 6.65
N GLY A 33 1.20 -14.71 7.89
CA GLY A 33 1.20 -13.30 8.30
C GLY A 33 2.57 -12.63 8.17
N PHE A 34 3.64 -13.37 8.45
CA PHE A 34 5.01 -12.87 8.27
C PHE A 34 5.32 -12.61 6.79
N VAL A 35 4.95 -13.55 5.90
CA VAL A 35 5.13 -13.39 4.45
C VAL A 35 4.41 -12.13 3.94
N ILE A 36 3.13 -11.97 4.30
CA ILE A 36 2.33 -10.81 3.88
C ILE A 36 2.92 -9.51 4.42
N ASP A 37 3.35 -9.50 5.69
CA ASP A 37 3.98 -8.32 6.29
C ASP A 37 5.29 -7.93 5.58
N ARG A 38 6.16 -8.90 5.25
CA ARG A 38 7.39 -8.63 4.51
C ARG A 38 7.12 -8.11 3.10
N LEU A 39 6.17 -8.72 2.39
CA LEU A 39 5.76 -8.24 1.06
C LEU A 39 5.25 -6.81 1.13
N LEU A 40 4.30 -6.52 2.03
CA LEU A 40 3.78 -5.16 2.24
C LEU A 40 4.92 -4.18 2.56
N ARG A 41 5.75 -4.49 3.57
CA ARG A 41 6.87 -3.63 3.98
C ARG A 41 7.73 -3.21 2.80
N TYR A 42 8.13 -4.15 1.95
CA TYR A 42 9.01 -3.83 0.83
C TYR A 42 8.31 -3.20 -0.37
N LEU A 43 7.01 -3.44 -0.58
CA LEU A 43 6.21 -2.68 -1.54
C LEU A 43 6.04 -1.20 -1.12
N PHE A 44 5.77 -0.96 0.16
CA PHE A 44 5.74 0.39 0.72
C PHE A 44 7.11 1.06 0.68
N LEU A 45 8.20 0.32 0.88
CA LEU A 45 9.54 0.88 0.86
C LEU A 45 9.99 1.29 -0.55
N PHE A 46 9.91 0.37 -1.52
CA PHE A 46 10.55 0.55 -2.82
C PHE A 46 9.61 1.16 -3.87
N PRO A 47 8.65 0.42 -4.47
CA PRO A 47 7.86 0.90 -5.61
C PRO A 47 6.84 1.97 -5.24
N LEU A 48 6.52 2.18 -3.96
CA LEU A 48 5.68 3.30 -3.53
C LEU A 48 6.50 4.42 -2.86
N GLY A 49 7.37 4.08 -1.90
CA GLY A 49 8.20 5.03 -1.16
C GLY A 49 9.31 5.66 -1.99
N LEU A 50 10.34 4.89 -2.32
CA LEU A 50 11.50 5.39 -3.08
C LEU A 50 11.14 5.83 -4.50
N GLN A 51 10.18 5.17 -5.15
CA GLN A 51 9.67 5.62 -6.45
C GLN A 51 9.00 6.99 -6.34
N GLY A 52 8.17 7.21 -5.31
CA GLY A 52 7.55 8.51 -5.05
C GLY A 52 8.58 9.61 -4.81
N LEU A 53 9.63 9.35 -4.02
CA LEU A 53 10.71 10.32 -3.83
C LEU A 53 11.48 10.60 -5.12
N TRP A 54 11.75 9.58 -5.93
CA TRP A 54 12.39 9.75 -7.23
C TRP A 54 11.51 10.57 -8.19
N ALA A 55 10.21 10.30 -8.24
CA ALA A 55 9.25 11.06 -9.04
C ALA A 55 9.16 12.52 -8.56
N PHE A 56 9.11 12.76 -7.25
CA PHE A 56 9.20 14.11 -6.67
C PHE A 56 10.43 14.85 -7.18
N LEU A 57 11.61 14.22 -7.09
CA LEU A 57 12.85 14.86 -7.52
C LEU A 57 12.81 15.21 -9.02
N GLY A 58 12.32 14.30 -9.85
CA GLY A 58 12.18 14.52 -11.29
C GLY A 58 11.20 15.64 -11.62
N HIS A 59 10.01 15.62 -11.02
CA HIS A 59 8.94 16.56 -11.33
C HIS A 59 9.19 17.98 -10.78
N VAL A 60 9.86 18.13 -9.64
CA VAL A 60 10.13 19.43 -9.02
C VAL A 60 11.42 20.07 -9.52
N PHE A 61 12.50 19.31 -9.63
CA PHE A 61 13.82 19.86 -9.96
C PHE A 61 14.18 19.69 -11.44
N PHE A 62 13.52 18.80 -12.17
CA PHE A 62 13.77 18.55 -13.59
C PHE A 62 12.47 18.46 -14.41
N PRO A 63 11.55 19.44 -14.30
CA PRO A 63 10.20 19.35 -14.85
C PRO A 63 10.19 19.18 -16.38
N GLU A 64 11.12 19.81 -17.12
CA GLU A 64 11.22 19.68 -18.58
C GLU A 64 11.59 18.26 -18.99
N ARG A 65 12.51 17.62 -18.26
CA ARG A 65 12.91 16.24 -18.53
C ARG A 65 11.78 15.27 -18.23
N SER A 66 11.08 15.48 -17.12
CA SER A 66 9.93 14.65 -16.71
C SER A 66 8.78 14.77 -17.72
N ALA A 67 8.39 15.98 -18.09
CA ALA A 67 7.36 16.22 -19.10
C ALA A 67 7.73 15.62 -20.47
N ALA A 68 8.95 15.86 -20.95
CA ALA A 68 9.42 15.32 -22.23
C ALA A 68 9.44 13.79 -22.25
N ALA A 69 9.80 13.14 -21.14
CA ALA A 69 9.78 11.68 -21.05
C ALA A 69 8.35 11.09 -21.12
N ILE A 70 7.35 11.84 -20.63
CA ILE A 70 5.91 11.51 -20.75
C ILE A 70 5.37 11.90 -22.13
N GLY A 71 6.08 12.71 -22.91
CA GLY A 71 5.59 13.23 -24.19
C GLY A 71 4.67 14.45 -24.04
N TRP A 72 4.76 15.16 -22.92
CA TRP A 72 3.97 16.35 -22.62
C TRP A 72 4.82 17.63 -22.69
N ALA A 73 4.15 18.76 -22.88
CA ALA A 73 4.77 20.06 -22.65
C ALA A 73 4.98 20.31 -21.15
N THR A 74 6.06 20.99 -20.79
CA THR A 74 6.31 21.43 -19.41
C THR A 74 5.19 22.36 -18.94
N SER A 75 4.69 22.14 -17.73
CA SER A 75 3.60 22.96 -17.16
C SER A 75 3.72 23.04 -15.62
N PRO A 76 3.01 23.99 -14.98
CA PRO A 76 2.99 24.11 -13.51
C PRO A 76 2.54 22.83 -12.79
N PHE A 77 1.74 21.99 -13.44
CA PHE A 77 1.30 20.71 -12.89
C PHE A 77 2.45 19.75 -12.57
N GLN A 78 3.61 19.91 -13.20
CA GLN A 78 4.80 19.12 -12.82
C GLN A 78 5.12 19.33 -11.33
N TYR A 79 5.08 20.57 -10.83
CA TYR A 79 5.32 20.84 -9.42
C TYR A 79 4.29 20.16 -8.50
N GLU A 80 3.00 20.28 -8.82
CA GLU A 80 1.92 19.66 -8.02
C GLU A 80 2.03 18.13 -7.99
N VAL A 81 2.28 17.50 -9.15
CA VAL A 81 2.52 16.05 -9.26
C VAL A 81 3.75 15.66 -8.44
N GLY A 82 4.81 16.46 -8.48
CA GLY A 82 6.01 16.25 -7.69
C GLY A 82 5.73 16.29 -6.19
N VAL A 83 5.04 17.32 -5.70
CA VAL A 83 4.70 17.45 -4.27
C VAL A 83 3.71 16.36 -3.81
N ALA A 84 2.77 15.95 -4.66
CA ALA A 84 1.89 14.81 -4.38
C ALA A 84 2.71 13.52 -4.19
N ASN A 85 3.69 13.27 -5.07
CA ASN A 85 4.62 12.15 -4.96
C ASN A 85 5.52 12.24 -3.72
N LEU A 86 5.92 13.43 -3.28
CA LEU A 86 6.66 13.62 -2.03
C LEU A 86 5.82 13.18 -0.83
N GLY A 87 4.59 13.68 -0.73
CA GLY A 87 3.67 13.32 0.35
C GLY A 87 3.41 11.83 0.40
N LEU A 88 3.11 11.23 -0.77
CA LEU A 88 2.86 9.80 -0.88
C LEU A 88 4.11 8.96 -0.56
N GLY A 89 5.28 9.38 -1.06
CA GLY A 89 6.56 8.71 -0.83
C GLY A 89 6.92 8.70 0.66
N LEU A 90 6.86 9.84 1.34
CA LEU A 90 7.15 9.94 2.77
C LEU A 90 6.14 9.14 3.62
N ALA A 91 4.84 9.25 3.33
CA ALA A 91 3.81 8.49 4.02
C ALA A 91 4.00 6.98 3.81
N SER A 92 4.41 6.56 2.62
CA SER A 92 4.71 5.17 2.30
C SER A 92 5.93 4.64 3.06
N LEU A 93 7.01 5.43 3.12
CA LEU A 93 8.18 5.07 3.93
C LEU A 93 7.81 4.93 5.42
N TYR A 94 6.95 5.81 5.95
CA TYR A 94 6.40 5.65 7.29
C TYR A 94 5.59 4.35 7.42
N ALA A 95 4.64 4.10 6.50
CA ALA A 95 3.75 2.95 6.54
C ALA A 95 4.48 1.59 6.40
N ALA A 96 5.64 1.55 5.73
CA ALA A 96 6.48 0.36 5.60
C ALA A 96 6.82 -0.26 6.97
N PHE A 97 6.98 0.56 8.00
CA PHE A 97 7.39 0.16 9.35
C PHE A 97 6.27 0.28 10.39
N ARG A 98 5.01 0.45 9.95
CA ARG A 98 3.85 0.65 10.82
C ARG A 98 2.78 -0.41 10.59
N GLY A 99 1.78 -0.41 11.46
CA GLY A 99 0.69 -1.39 11.47
C GLY A 99 -0.30 -1.24 10.32
N PHE A 100 -1.33 -2.09 10.35
CA PHE A 100 -2.35 -2.19 9.31
C PHE A 100 -3.03 -0.85 8.97
N GLU A 101 -3.47 -0.08 9.96
CA GLU A 101 -4.20 1.17 9.74
C GLU A 101 -3.37 2.22 8.96
N ALA A 102 -2.09 2.38 9.31
CA ALA A 102 -1.20 3.28 8.59
C ALA A 102 -1.01 2.83 7.13
N ARG A 103 -0.83 1.52 6.92
CA ARG A 103 -0.70 0.95 5.57
C ARG A 103 -2.00 1.07 4.77
N LEU A 104 -3.16 0.89 5.41
CA LEU A 104 -4.46 1.03 4.77
C LEU A 104 -4.70 2.47 4.32
N ALA A 105 -4.48 3.45 5.20
CA ALA A 105 -4.66 4.86 4.87
C ALA A 105 -3.78 5.28 3.68
N VAL A 106 -2.49 4.91 3.71
CA VAL A 106 -1.56 5.23 2.60
C VAL A 106 -1.90 4.42 1.35
N GLY A 107 -2.30 3.16 1.47
CA GLY A 107 -2.72 2.32 0.35
C GLY A 107 -3.94 2.87 -0.38
N ILE A 108 -4.92 3.44 0.33
CA ILE A 108 -6.08 4.12 -0.26
C ILE A 108 -5.64 5.37 -1.02
N ALA A 109 -4.81 6.22 -0.40
CA ALA A 109 -4.29 7.43 -1.05
C ALA A 109 -3.48 7.09 -2.30
N ALA A 110 -2.61 6.08 -2.22
CA ALA A 110 -1.84 5.56 -3.36
C ALA A 110 -2.75 5.07 -4.48
N ALA A 111 -3.80 4.32 -4.16
CA ALA A 111 -4.75 3.83 -5.15
C ALA A 111 -5.47 4.97 -5.87
N CYS A 112 -5.98 5.97 -5.15
CA CYS A 112 -6.62 7.12 -5.77
C CYS A 112 -5.69 7.87 -6.73
N PHE A 113 -4.45 8.15 -6.29
CA PHE A 113 -3.49 8.90 -7.09
C PHE A 113 -2.98 8.09 -8.30
N LEU A 114 -2.44 6.89 -8.05
CA LEU A 114 -1.78 6.09 -9.08
C LEU A 114 -2.77 5.53 -10.09
N ILE A 115 -3.91 4.96 -9.66
CA ILE A 115 -4.91 4.45 -10.61
C ILE A 115 -5.48 5.61 -11.44
N GLY A 116 -5.69 6.78 -10.84
CA GLY A 116 -6.09 7.99 -11.56
C GLY A 116 -5.08 8.41 -12.62
N ALA A 117 -3.77 8.41 -12.30
CA ALA A 117 -2.69 8.67 -13.23
C ALA A 117 -2.64 7.64 -14.37
N GLY A 118 -2.75 6.35 -14.04
CA GLY A 118 -2.81 5.26 -15.01
C GLY A 118 -3.99 5.38 -15.99
N ILE A 119 -5.17 5.78 -15.52
CA ILE A 119 -6.32 6.09 -16.39
C ILE A 119 -6.00 7.28 -17.30
N GLY A 120 -5.32 8.31 -16.78
CA GLY A 120 -4.83 9.44 -17.56
C GLY A 120 -3.90 9.01 -18.69
N HIS A 121 -2.93 8.14 -18.41
CA HIS A 121 -2.03 7.56 -19.40
C HIS A 121 -2.79 6.78 -20.48
N ILE A 122 -3.73 5.90 -20.10
CA ILE A 122 -4.57 5.15 -21.05
C ILE A 122 -5.37 6.10 -21.94
N ARG A 123 -5.99 7.13 -21.35
CA ARG A 123 -6.74 8.13 -22.12
C ARG A 123 -5.84 8.84 -23.13
N ASP A 124 -4.63 9.23 -22.74
CA ASP A 124 -3.69 9.92 -23.61
C ASP A 124 -3.20 9.01 -24.75
N ILE A 125 -3.00 7.71 -24.48
CA ILE A 125 -2.71 6.71 -25.52
C ILE A 125 -3.88 6.60 -26.51
N VAL A 126 -5.11 6.48 -26.03
CA VAL A 126 -6.29 6.27 -26.88
C VAL A 126 -6.60 7.52 -27.72
N VAL A 127 -6.47 8.71 -27.13
CA VAL A 127 -6.88 9.97 -27.79
C VAL A 127 -5.76 10.56 -28.63
N GLN A 128 -4.51 10.54 -28.16
CA GLN A 128 -3.37 11.22 -28.81
C GLN A 128 -2.37 10.24 -29.43
N GLY A 129 -2.52 8.92 -29.23
CA GLY A 129 -1.51 7.95 -29.68
C GLY A 129 -0.16 8.11 -28.97
N ASN A 130 -0.14 8.74 -27.78
CA ASN A 130 1.11 9.05 -27.09
C ASN A 130 1.75 7.78 -26.51
N LEU A 131 2.69 7.19 -27.25
CA LEU A 131 3.45 6.01 -26.84
C LEU A 131 4.82 6.36 -26.23
N ALA A 132 5.02 7.59 -25.76
CA ALA A 132 6.26 7.96 -25.09
C ALA A 132 6.55 7.03 -23.90
N PRO A 133 7.83 6.69 -23.62
CA PRO A 133 8.17 5.71 -22.58
C PRO A 133 7.69 6.06 -21.17
N GLY A 134 7.53 7.34 -20.85
CA GLY A 134 6.97 7.80 -19.57
C GLY A 134 5.43 7.74 -19.51
N ASN A 135 4.75 7.57 -20.65
CA ASN A 135 3.30 7.49 -20.75
C ASN A 135 2.80 6.05 -20.96
N ALA A 136 3.36 5.33 -21.94
CA ALA A 136 2.95 3.97 -22.29
C ALA A 136 3.93 2.88 -21.81
N GLY A 137 4.78 3.21 -20.84
CA GLY A 137 5.82 2.32 -20.34
C GLY A 137 5.52 1.72 -18.97
N PRO A 138 6.58 1.27 -18.25
CA PRO A 138 6.45 0.64 -16.94
C PRO A 138 5.72 1.48 -15.89
N ILE A 139 5.80 2.80 -15.95
CA ILE A 139 5.08 3.71 -15.02
C ILE A 139 3.57 3.41 -15.05
N MET A 140 2.94 3.45 -16.23
CA MET A 140 1.52 3.13 -16.41
C MET A 140 1.16 1.74 -15.87
N VAL A 141 2.03 0.74 -16.04
CA VAL A 141 1.78 -0.60 -15.48
C VAL A 141 1.83 -0.56 -13.95
N THR A 142 2.84 0.11 -13.39
CA THR A 142 3.00 0.22 -11.93
C THR A 142 1.94 1.09 -11.26
N ASP A 143 1.30 1.99 -12.00
CA ASP A 143 0.18 2.80 -11.55
C ASP A 143 -1.03 1.96 -11.15
N PHE A 144 -1.22 0.82 -11.81
CA PHE A 144 -2.24 -0.16 -11.42
C PHE A 144 -1.66 -1.24 -10.51
N LEU A 145 -0.52 -1.83 -10.88
CA LEU A 145 0.04 -3.00 -10.19
C LEU A 145 0.34 -2.71 -8.71
N THR A 146 0.95 -1.56 -8.40
CA THR A 146 1.39 -1.20 -7.05
C THR A 146 0.24 -1.05 -6.07
N PRO A 147 -0.75 -0.17 -6.31
CA PRO A 147 -1.86 -0.03 -5.39
C PRO A 147 -2.72 -1.30 -5.32
N ILE A 148 -2.94 -2.01 -6.43
CA ILE A 148 -3.73 -3.25 -6.43
C ILE A 148 -3.03 -4.32 -5.58
N ALA A 149 -1.72 -4.54 -5.77
CA ALA A 149 -0.97 -5.52 -4.98
C ALA A 149 -1.01 -5.19 -3.48
N ILE A 150 -0.83 -3.91 -3.13
CA ILE A 150 -0.91 -3.44 -1.74
C ILE A 150 -2.30 -3.69 -1.16
N LEU A 151 -3.38 -3.28 -1.84
CA LEU A 151 -4.75 -3.45 -1.36
C LEU A 151 -5.13 -4.92 -1.22
N VAL A 152 -4.76 -5.77 -2.19
CA VAL A 152 -4.97 -7.22 -2.11
C VAL A 152 -4.24 -7.79 -0.88
N LEU A 153 -2.97 -7.46 -0.68
CA LEU A 153 -2.21 -7.94 0.48
C LEU A 153 -2.78 -7.43 1.81
N LEU A 154 -3.28 -6.19 1.87
CA LEU A 154 -3.97 -5.65 3.04
C LEU A 154 -5.27 -6.40 3.33
N VAL A 155 -6.07 -6.68 2.30
CA VAL A 155 -7.29 -7.49 2.43
C VAL A 155 -6.94 -8.87 2.99
N LEU A 156 -5.89 -9.51 2.48
CA LEU A 156 -5.39 -10.79 3.00
C LEU A 156 -4.81 -10.69 4.43
N ALA A 157 -4.28 -9.54 4.82
CA ALA A 157 -3.75 -9.28 6.17
C ALA A 157 -4.84 -9.00 7.20
N SER A 158 -5.99 -8.45 6.79
CA SER A 158 -7.04 -7.92 7.67
C SER A 158 -7.71 -8.94 8.59
N GLY A 159 -7.46 -10.24 8.40
CA GLY A 159 -7.99 -11.32 9.24
C GLY A 159 -9.51 -11.51 9.18
N LYS A 160 -10.28 -10.55 8.66
CA LYS A 160 -11.74 -10.61 8.46
C LYS A 160 -12.17 -11.67 7.44
N LEU A 161 -11.26 -12.07 6.55
CA LEU A 161 -11.45 -13.18 5.61
C LEU A 161 -11.07 -14.55 6.19
N ARG A 162 -10.66 -14.63 7.46
CA ARG A 162 -10.39 -15.90 8.13
C ARG A 162 -11.71 -16.39 8.74
N PRO A 163 -12.33 -17.48 8.23
CA PRO A 163 -13.47 -18.06 8.93
C PRO A 163 -13.06 -18.37 10.37
N LYS A 164 -13.87 -17.94 11.35
CA LYS A 164 -13.59 -18.21 12.76
C LYS A 164 -13.49 -19.71 12.95
N SER A 165 -12.40 -20.18 13.56
CA SER A 165 -12.26 -21.60 13.87
C SER A 165 -13.35 -22.02 14.87
N ALA A 166 -13.75 -23.30 14.87
CA ALA A 166 -14.72 -23.82 15.83
C ALA A 166 -14.28 -23.54 17.28
N ALA A 167 -12.98 -23.61 17.57
CA ALA A 167 -12.43 -23.28 18.88
C ALA A 167 -12.57 -21.79 19.26
N THR A 168 -12.41 -20.88 18.29
CA THR A 168 -12.61 -19.43 18.51
C THR A 168 -14.09 -19.10 18.75
N LEU A 169 -14.99 -19.76 18.02
CA LEU A 169 -16.43 -19.61 18.21
C LEU A 169 -16.87 -20.15 19.58
N ALA A 170 -16.30 -21.29 20.01
CA ALA A 170 -16.56 -21.85 21.34
C ALA A 170 -16.08 -20.91 22.45
N LEU A 171 -14.87 -20.36 22.33
CA LEU A 171 -14.32 -19.42 23.31
C LEU A 171 -15.13 -18.12 23.40
N GLU A 172 -15.61 -17.60 22.26
CA GLU A 172 -16.48 -16.42 22.25
C GLU A 172 -17.81 -16.70 22.94
N ALA A 173 -18.41 -17.89 22.72
CA ALA A 173 -19.63 -18.30 23.41
C ALA A 173 -19.42 -18.42 24.94
N GLU A 174 -18.30 -19.00 25.38
CA GLU A 174 -17.95 -19.07 26.81
C GLU A 174 -17.74 -17.68 27.42
N LEU A 175 -17.05 -16.79 26.71
CA LEU A 175 -16.83 -15.41 27.15
C LEU A 175 -18.14 -14.63 27.28
N GLU A 176 -19.10 -14.91 26.40
CA GLU A 176 -20.41 -14.27 26.42
C GLU A 176 -21.26 -14.75 27.61
N VAL A 177 -21.20 -16.04 27.93
CA VAL A 177 -21.78 -16.60 29.17
C VAL A 177 -21.14 -15.97 30.41
N ALA A 178 -19.80 -15.89 30.46
CA ALA A 178 -19.09 -15.29 31.58
C ALA A 178 -19.45 -13.80 31.76
N ARG A 179 -19.55 -13.05 30.66
CA ARG A 179 -19.98 -11.64 30.68
C ARG A 179 -21.41 -11.48 31.19
N LYS A 180 -22.32 -12.40 30.85
CA LYS A 180 -23.69 -12.39 31.38
C LYS A 180 -23.69 -12.65 32.88
N ALA A 181 -23.00 -13.69 33.35
CA ALA A 181 -22.89 -13.99 34.77
C ALA A 181 -22.31 -12.83 35.58
N MET A 182 -21.29 -12.16 35.04
CA MET A 182 -20.69 -10.97 35.66
C MET A 182 -21.65 -9.77 35.74
N ARG A 183 -22.52 -9.59 34.74
CA ARG A 183 -23.58 -8.57 34.78
C ARG A 183 -24.61 -8.89 35.85
N ASP A 184 -25.10 -10.12 35.87
CA ASP A 184 -26.11 -10.58 36.83
C ASP A 184 -25.58 -10.45 38.28
N TYR A 185 -24.31 -10.79 38.52
CA TYR A 185 -23.66 -10.63 39.82
C TYR A 185 -23.54 -9.16 40.23
N ARG A 186 -23.12 -8.28 39.31
CA ARG A 186 -23.03 -6.84 39.57
C ARG A 186 -24.40 -6.25 39.92
N ASP A 187 -25.44 -6.65 39.21
CA ASP A 187 -26.80 -6.15 39.43
C ASP A 187 -27.32 -6.62 40.80
N ALA A 188 -27.05 -7.88 41.19
CA ALA A 188 -27.35 -8.39 42.52
C ALA A 188 -26.62 -7.64 43.65
N LEU A 189 -25.33 -7.32 43.46
CA LEU A 189 -24.58 -6.49 44.41
C LEU A 189 -25.18 -5.08 44.54
N SER A 190 -25.64 -4.50 43.43
CA SER A 190 -26.26 -3.17 43.43
C SER A 190 -27.58 -3.14 44.21
N GLU A 191 -28.35 -4.23 44.19
CA GLU A 191 -29.58 -4.37 44.98
C GLU A 191 -29.29 -4.58 46.47
N LEU A 192 -28.20 -5.27 46.82
CA LEU A 192 -27.76 -5.43 48.21
C LEU A 192 -27.30 -4.10 48.84
N GLY A 193 -26.63 -3.24 48.06
CA GLY A 193 -26.17 -1.93 48.52
C GLY A 193 -27.28 -0.87 48.69
N LYS A 194 -28.52 -1.17 48.28
CA LYS A 194 -29.69 -0.29 48.45
C LYS A 194 -30.51 -0.59 49.72
N ARG A 195 -30.16 -1.62 50.48
CA ARG A 195 -30.75 -1.96 51.78
C ARG A 195 -29.93 -1.34 52.91
#